data_AF-Q4SV00-F1
#
_entry.id   AF-Q4SV00-F1
#
_cell.length_a   1.000
_cell.length_b   1.000
_cell.length_c   1.000
_cell.angle_alpha   90.00
_cell.angle_beta   90.00
_cell.angle_gamma   90.00
#
_symmetry.space_group_name_H-M   'P 1'
#
loop_
_entity.id
_entity.type
_entity.pdbx_description
1 polymer ?
#
loop_
_entity_poly.entity_id
_entity_poly.type
_entity_poly.pdbx_seq_one_letter_code
_entity_poly.pdbx_strand_id
1 'polypeptide(L)'
;MYSQGSESLIRQARDIQESELQKFYSRLIKVLGAKEHGHEAVVSLQRLRLILAANKYPRPCLFLVVNRRLPAELQKKVLLLLSSPVEQLQVLSSAVLRETSLDFDYAQEKISPLNSHAAALLLSQVRSKTDLSSYCAQLLRNLDTRQSESPCPLLTHTLPILNSVITHSPDCLTQDHVTLMSKKLVDWLRYASITQGGGASAGGFFTGPRSRQPLPITELDGTVSGDFFTVLCVGQGFTEDQWMNVYSFSMLRHWLLTYHSVSNGNSTVDTDDRSEVDGSVVSMVSATSSSSRLLPPKERLREKAFQYCQRLIEQCDRS
;
A
#
# COMPACT_ATOMS: atom_id res chain seq x y z
N MET A 1 13.27 -28.58 13.43
CA MET A 1 14.32 -29.38 12.76
C MET A 1 13.88 -29.64 11.34
N TYR A 2 14.72 -29.36 10.34
CA TYR A 2 14.43 -29.63 8.93
C TYR A 2 14.47 -31.15 8.66
N SER A 3 13.65 -31.67 7.75
CA SER A 3 13.69 -33.09 7.36
C SER A 3 14.99 -33.39 6.59
N GLN A 4 15.51 -34.62 6.67
CA GLN A 4 16.76 -35.02 5.99
C GLN A 4 16.79 -34.66 4.48
N GLY A 5 15.63 -34.74 3.80
CA GLY A 5 15.50 -34.35 2.40
C GLY A 5 15.60 -32.84 2.15
N SER A 6 15.14 -32.01 3.09
CA SER A 6 15.31 -30.55 2.99
C SER A 6 16.74 -30.11 3.31
N GLU A 7 17.44 -30.84 4.18
CA GLU A 7 18.85 -30.59 4.48
C GLU A 7 19.77 -30.89 3.28
N SER A 8 19.47 -31.95 2.52
CA SER A 8 20.26 -32.29 1.32
C SER A 8 20.12 -31.24 0.22
N LEU A 9 18.92 -30.69 0.00
CA LEU A 9 18.68 -29.62 -0.97
C LEU A 9 19.38 -28.31 -0.58
N ILE A 10 19.42 -27.96 0.71
CA ILE A 10 20.12 -26.77 1.19
C ILE A 10 21.64 -26.93 1.02
N ARG A 11 22.20 -28.13 1.28
CA ARG A 11 23.62 -28.43 1.04
C ARG A 11 23.95 -28.31 -0.46
N GLN A 12 23.16 -28.93 -1.33
CA GLN A 12 23.33 -28.79 -2.78
C GLN A 12 23.26 -27.34 -3.26
N ALA A 13 22.38 -26.52 -2.68
CA ALA A 13 22.25 -25.10 -3.02
C ALA A 13 23.46 -24.26 -2.54
N ARG A 14 24.15 -24.69 -1.47
CA ARG A 14 25.37 -24.05 -0.96
C ARG A 14 26.62 -24.47 -1.72
N ASP A 15 26.67 -25.71 -2.17
CA ASP A 15 27.84 -26.30 -2.84
C ASP A 15 27.80 -26.17 -4.37
N ILE A 16 26.83 -25.40 -4.90
CA ILE A 16 26.68 -25.20 -6.34
C ILE A 16 27.90 -24.49 -6.93
N GLN A 17 28.47 -25.05 -8.00
CA GLN A 17 29.61 -24.46 -8.68
C GLN A 17 29.18 -23.29 -9.58
N GLU A 18 30.05 -22.29 -9.74
CA GLU A 18 29.79 -21.11 -10.58
C GLU A 18 29.44 -21.51 -12.03
N SER A 19 30.13 -22.51 -12.60
CA SER A 19 29.87 -22.98 -13.96
C SER A 19 28.48 -23.61 -14.12
N GLU A 20 27.99 -24.30 -13.09
CA GLU A 20 26.65 -24.87 -13.05
C GLU A 20 25.58 -23.79 -12.86
N LEU A 21 25.88 -22.79 -12.03
CA LEU A 21 25.02 -21.64 -11.78
C LEU A 21 24.83 -20.80 -13.06
N GLN A 22 25.90 -20.54 -13.82
CA GLN A 22 25.80 -19.85 -15.10
C GLN A 22 24.97 -20.63 -16.11
N LYS A 23 25.18 -21.96 -16.23
CA LYS A 23 24.33 -22.84 -17.07
C LYS A 23 22.87 -22.84 -16.62
N PHE A 24 22.62 -22.70 -15.33
CA PHE A 24 21.27 -22.59 -14.77
C PHE A 24 20.63 -21.24 -15.14
N TYR A 25 21.34 -20.12 -14.99
CA TYR A 25 20.85 -18.81 -15.43
C TYR A 25 20.53 -18.78 -16.92
N SER A 26 21.39 -19.31 -17.78
CA SER A 26 21.12 -19.37 -19.23
C SER A 26 19.86 -20.18 -19.56
N ARG A 27 19.62 -21.29 -18.85
CA ARG A 27 18.40 -22.08 -18.99
C ARG A 27 17.17 -21.32 -18.51
N LEU A 28 17.25 -20.69 -17.34
CA LEU A 28 16.17 -19.91 -16.78
C LEU A 28 15.78 -18.72 -17.69
N ILE A 29 16.75 -18.02 -18.28
CA ILE A 29 16.48 -16.94 -19.24
C ILE A 29 15.68 -17.44 -20.46
N LYS A 30 15.95 -18.67 -20.93
CA LYS A 30 15.20 -19.30 -22.02
C LYS A 30 13.77 -19.66 -21.58
N VAL A 31 13.62 -20.27 -20.40
CA VAL A 31 12.30 -20.64 -19.84
C VAL A 31 11.43 -19.40 -19.61
N LEU A 32 11.99 -18.33 -19.03
CA LEU A 32 11.32 -17.04 -18.85
C LEU A 32 11.16 -16.23 -20.15
N GLY A 33 11.72 -16.71 -21.26
CA GLY A 33 11.52 -16.13 -22.60
C GLY A 33 10.35 -16.75 -23.36
N ALA A 34 9.75 -17.82 -22.85
CA ALA A 34 8.57 -18.42 -23.45
C ALA A 34 7.36 -17.49 -23.30
N LYS A 35 6.44 -17.49 -24.28
CA LYS A 35 5.20 -16.70 -24.22
C LYS A 35 4.29 -17.13 -23.06
N GLU A 36 4.36 -18.41 -22.68
CA GLU A 36 3.60 -18.98 -21.58
C GLU A 36 4.55 -19.53 -20.52
N HIS A 37 4.35 -19.07 -19.29
CA HIS A 37 5.14 -19.48 -18.14
C HIS A 37 4.52 -20.75 -17.55
N GLY A 38 5.02 -21.91 -17.99
CA GLY A 38 4.59 -23.20 -17.47
C GLY A 38 5.13 -23.50 -16.07
N HIS A 39 4.77 -24.68 -15.55
CA HIS A 39 5.24 -25.20 -14.26
C HIS A 39 6.78 -25.21 -14.13
N GLU A 40 7.50 -25.38 -15.24
CA GLU A 40 8.97 -25.34 -15.26
C GLU A 40 9.53 -23.97 -14.83
N ALA A 41 8.86 -22.86 -15.19
CA ALA A 41 9.25 -21.52 -14.78
C ALA A 41 9.12 -21.35 -13.25
N VAL A 42 8.03 -21.84 -12.68
CA VAL A 42 7.76 -21.81 -11.24
C VAL A 42 8.81 -22.60 -10.47
N VAL A 43 9.08 -23.85 -10.86
CA VAL A 43 10.09 -24.70 -10.22
C VAL A 43 11.48 -24.08 -10.32
N SER A 44 11.81 -23.50 -11.47
CA SER A 44 13.11 -22.86 -11.67
C SER A 44 13.27 -21.60 -10.81
N LEU A 45 12.21 -20.79 -10.65
CA LEU A 45 12.22 -19.62 -9.75
C LEU A 45 12.29 -20.03 -8.28
N GLN A 46 11.59 -21.09 -7.87
CA GLN A 46 11.70 -21.63 -6.51
C GLN A 46 13.12 -22.12 -6.21
N ARG A 47 13.74 -22.82 -7.16
CA ARG A 47 15.14 -23.27 -7.05
C ARG A 47 16.09 -22.08 -6.98
N LEU A 48 15.89 -21.05 -7.80
CA LEU A 48 16.68 -19.82 -7.73
C LEU A 48 16.56 -19.14 -6.37
N ARG A 49 15.33 -19.00 -5.84
CA ARG A 49 15.09 -18.45 -4.50
C ARG A 49 15.82 -19.24 -3.42
N LEU A 50 15.79 -20.58 -3.48
CA LEU A 50 16.51 -21.44 -2.54
C LEU A 50 18.02 -21.21 -2.61
N ILE A 51 18.60 -21.13 -3.81
CA ILE A 51 20.03 -20.86 -4.02
C ILE A 51 20.41 -19.50 -3.41
N LEU A 52 19.65 -18.45 -3.69
CA LEU A 52 19.90 -17.11 -3.14
C LEU A 52 19.78 -17.09 -1.61
N ALA A 53 18.73 -17.71 -1.06
CA ALA A 53 18.51 -17.75 0.39
C ALA A 53 19.58 -18.58 1.12
N ALA A 54 20.01 -19.71 0.55
CA ALA A 54 21.01 -20.58 1.15
C ALA A 54 22.40 -19.93 1.23
N ASN A 55 22.66 -18.94 0.37
CA ASN A 55 23.90 -18.18 0.26
C ASN A 55 23.81 -16.75 0.83
N LYS A 56 22.73 -16.43 1.56
CA LYS A 56 22.44 -15.08 2.08
C LYS A 56 23.47 -14.53 3.08
N TYR A 57 24.06 -15.40 3.89
CA TYR A 57 25.04 -15.06 4.92
C TYR A 57 26.43 -15.55 4.52
N PRO A 58 27.43 -14.66 4.36
CA PRO A 58 28.74 -15.04 3.86
C PRO A 58 29.54 -15.85 4.91
N ARG A 59 30.10 -16.98 4.48
CA ARG A 59 31.39 -17.46 5.00
C ARG A 59 32.51 -16.74 4.21
N PRO A 60 33.72 -16.57 4.76
CA PRO A 60 34.77 -15.73 4.18
C PRO A 60 35.40 -16.22 2.85
N CYS A 61 34.78 -17.17 2.14
CA CYS A 61 35.30 -17.72 0.90
C CYS A 61 34.17 -18.06 -0.07
N LEU A 62 33.60 -17.09 -0.78
CA LEU A 62 33.03 -17.33 -2.12
C LEU A 62 32.69 -16.00 -2.82
N PHE A 63 32.86 -15.96 -4.13
CA PHE A 63 32.56 -14.83 -5.01
C PHE A 63 31.08 -14.35 -4.94
N LEU A 64 30.17 -15.18 -4.42
CA LEU A 64 28.78 -14.82 -4.10
C LEU A 64 28.65 -13.73 -3.01
N VAL A 65 29.70 -13.51 -2.21
CA VAL A 65 29.71 -12.46 -1.17
C VAL A 65 29.83 -11.06 -1.77
N VAL A 66 30.38 -10.94 -3.00
CA VAL A 66 30.66 -9.64 -3.63
C VAL A 66 29.61 -9.24 -4.66
N ASN A 67 28.87 -10.19 -5.25
CA ASN A 67 27.85 -9.89 -6.25
C ASN A 67 26.53 -10.61 -5.96
N ARG A 68 25.69 -10.03 -5.08
CA ARG A 68 24.23 -10.29 -5.01
C ARG A 68 23.49 -9.78 -6.27
N ARG A 69 24.16 -9.81 -7.42
CA ARG A 69 23.69 -9.27 -8.69
C ARG A 69 23.38 -10.45 -9.61
N LEU A 70 22.11 -10.60 -9.94
CA LEU A 70 21.71 -11.47 -11.04
C LEU A 70 22.29 -10.92 -12.34
N PRO A 71 22.52 -11.77 -13.35
CA PRO A 71 22.77 -11.29 -14.71
C PRO A 71 21.67 -10.29 -15.12
N ALA A 72 22.06 -9.15 -15.69
CA ALA A 72 21.14 -8.04 -15.98
C ALA A 72 19.94 -8.47 -16.84
N GLU A 73 20.15 -9.42 -17.76
CA GLU A 73 19.09 -9.98 -18.60
C GLU A 73 18.07 -10.79 -17.78
N LEU A 74 18.56 -11.60 -16.83
CA LEU A 74 17.69 -12.37 -15.95
C LEU A 74 16.91 -11.45 -15.01
N GLN A 75 17.56 -10.43 -14.45
CA GLN A 75 16.94 -9.43 -13.59
C GLN A 75 15.79 -8.70 -14.30
N LYS A 76 15.99 -8.29 -15.56
CA LYS A 76 14.94 -7.65 -16.38
C LYS A 76 13.73 -8.57 -16.59
N LYS A 77 13.96 -9.84 -16.90
CA LYS A 77 12.88 -10.82 -17.10
C LYS A 77 12.09 -11.07 -15.82
N VAL A 78 12.78 -11.24 -14.70
CA VAL A 78 12.12 -11.43 -13.39
C VAL A 78 11.35 -10.18 -12.99
N LEU A 79 11.83 -8.97 -13.32
CA LEU A 79 11.09 -7.73 -13.08
C LEU A 79 9.77 -7.68 -13.86
N LEU A 80 9.78 -8.10 -15.13
CA LEU A 80 8.55 -8.16 -15.97
C LEU A 80 7.50 -9.13 -15.42
N LEU A 81 7.91 -10.18 -14.72
CA LEU A 81 7.00 -11.13 -14.09
C LEU A 81 6.20 -10.54 -12.93
N LEU A 82 6.62 -9.40 -12.37
CA LEU A 82 5.82 -8.69 -11.36
C LEU A 82 4.48 -8.22 -11.93
N SER A 83 4.39 -7.97 -13.24
CA SER A 83 3.15 -7.60 -13.93
C SER A 83 2.43 -8.81 -14.56
N SER A 84 2.86 -10.04 -14.26
CA SER A 84 2.23 -11.27 -14.78
C SER A 84 0.81 -11.44 -14.22
N PRO A 85 -0.16 -11.99 -14.97
CA PRO A 85 -1.50 -12.29 -14.43
C PRO A 85 -1.49 -13.42 -13.37
N VAL A 86 -0.40 -14.19 -13.26
CA VAL A 86 -0.30 -15.32 -12.32
C VAL A 86 0.33 -14.86 -11.01
N GLU A 87 -0.45 -14.84 -9.93
CA GLU A 87 -0.01 -14.42 -8.59
C GLU A 87 1.25 -15.16 -8.11
N GLN A 88 1.32 -16.48 -8.33
CA GLN A 88 2.48 -17.29 -7.92
C GLN A 88 3.79 -16.80 -8.55
N LEU A 89 3.75 -16.33 -9.80
CA LEU A 89 4.91 -15.77 -10.49
C LEU A 89 5.28 -14.40 -9.93
N GLN A 90 4.29 -13.56 -9.61
CA GLN A 90 4.53 -12.27 -8.94
C GLN A 90 5.21 -12.46 -7.58
N VAL A 91 4.72 -13.39 -6.75
CA VAL A 91 5.26 -13.71 -5.42
C VAL A 91 6.69 -14.23 -5.51
N LEU A 92 6.94 -15.22 -6.37
CA LEU A 92 8.28 -15.80 -6.52
C LEU A 92 9.27 -14.78 -7.08
N SER A 93 8.83 -13.95 -8.03
CA SER A 93 9.68 -12.91 -8.61
C SER A 93 10.03 -11.84 -7.60
N SER A 94 9.05 -11.34 -6.84
CA SER A 94 9.28 -10.40 -5.73
C SER A 94 10.25 -10.99 -4.69
N ALA A 95 10.08 -12.26 -4.31
CA ALA A 95 10.95 -12.94 -3.36
C ALA A 95 12.39 -13.11 -3.86
N VAL A 96 12.59 -13.46 -5.14
CA VAL A 96 13.92 -13.55 -5.78
C VAL A 96 14.57 -12.17 -5.80
N LEU A 97 13.84 -11.15 -6.27
CA LEU A 97 14.37 -9.80 -6.40
C LEU A 97 14.73 -9.17 -5.05
N ARG A 98 13.98 -9.48 -3.99
CA ARG A 98 14.26 -9.01 -2.62
C ARG A 98 15.63 -9.44 -2.10
N GLU A 99 16.11 -10.62 -2.50
CA GLU A 99 17.42 -11.11 -2.08
C GLU A 99 18.56 -10.54 -2.96
N THR A 100 18.23 -9.80 -4.02
CA THR A 100 19.19 -9.20 -4.94
C THR A 100 19.28 -7.69 -4.77
N SER A 101 20.43 -7.12 -5.10
CA SER A 101 20.61 -5.67 -5.12
C SER A 101 20.00 -5.12 -6.42
N LEU A 102 18.79 -4.57 -6.33
CA LEU A 102 18.19 -3.79 -7.42
C LEU A 102 18.73 -2.36 -7.40
N ASP A 103 18.78 -1.75 -8.57
CA ASP A 103 18.85 -0.29 -8.68
C ASP A 103 17.44 0.27 -8.46
N PHE A 104 17.29 1.11 -7.44
CA PHE A 104 15.98 1.55 -6.95
C PHE A 104 15.26 2.39 -7.99
N ASP A 105 15.97 3.35 -8.61
CA ASP A 105 15.40 4.26 -9.62
C ASP A 105 14.92 3.47 -10.84
N TYR A 106 15.71 2.49 -11.29
CA TYR A 106 15.36 1.61 -12.41
C TYR A 106 14.11 0.75 -12.12
N ALA A 107 14.02 0.19 -10.91
CA ALA A 107 12.88 -0.62 -10.51
C ALA A 107 11.62 0.25 -10.39
N GLN A 108 11.77 1.46 -9.85
CA GLN A 108 10.68 2.40 -9.63
C GLN A 108 10.02 2.87 -10.95
N GLU A 109 10.79 3.12 -12.00
CA GLU A 109 10.27 3.54 -13.31
C GLU A 109 9.58 2.41 -14.08
N LYS A 110 10.09 1.17 -13.95
CA LYS A 110 9.60 0.04 -14.74
C LYS A 110 8.43 -0.71 -14.12
N ILE A 111 8.20 -0.57 -12.82
CA ILE A 111 7.07 -1.22 -12.15
C ILE A 111 5.82 -0.39 -12.39
N SER A 112 5.10 -0.73 -13.46
CA SER A 112 3.75 -0.25 -13.72
C SER A 112 2.89 -1.40 -14.25
N PRO A 113 1.74 -1.73 -13.62
CA PRO A 113 1.18 -1.19 -12.39
C PRO A 113 1.79 -1.81 -11.10
N LEU A 114 2.00 -0.98 -10.07
CA LEU A 114 2.38 -1.36 -8.70
C LEU A 114 1.31 -2.23 -8.00
N ASN A 115 1.49 -3.54 -8.01
CA ASN A 115 0.74 -4.45 -7.13
C ASN A 115 1.34 -4.50 -5.71
N SER A 116 0.64 -5.17 -4.79
CA SER A 116 1.07 -5.34 -3.39
C SER A 116 2.48 -5.95 -3.27
N HIS A 117 2.82 -6.92 -4.12
CA HIS A 117 4.13 -7.59 -4.11
C HIS A 117 5.27 -6.70 -4.61
N ALA A 118 5.01 -5.89 -5.63
CA ALA A 118 5.98 -4.95 -6.18
C ALA A 118 6.20 -3.77 -5.23
N ALA A 119 5.16 -3.33 -4.53
CA ALA A 119 5.30 -2.34 -3.47
C ALA A 119 6.11 -2.85 -2.28
N ALA A 120 5.81 -4.06 -1.79
CA ALA A 120 6.58 -4.67 -0.71
C ALA A 120 8.05 -4.86 -1.12
N LEU A 121 8.31 -5.20 -2.38
CA LEU A 121 9.66 -5.28 -2.93
C LEU A 121 10.35 -3.91 -2.89
N LEU A 122 9.74 -2.87 -3.46
CA LEU A 122 10.32 -1.52 -3.51
C LEU A 122 10.62 -1.01 -2.10
N LEU A 123 9.68 -1.14 -1.16
CA LEU A 123 9.91 -0.80 0.25
C LEU A 123 11.10 -1.55 0.85
N SER A 124 11.27 -2.84 0.54
CA SER A 124 12.40 -3.62 1.05
C SER A 124 13.75 -3.24 0.45
N GLN A 125 13.75 -2.56 -0.70
CA GLN A 125 14.96 -2.12 -1.40
C GLN A 125 15.36 -0.68 -1.05
N VAL A 126 14.52 0.06 -0.33
CA VAL A 126 14.86 1.38 0.20
C VAL A 126 16.05 1.26 1.15
N ARG A 127 17.16 1.95 0.84
CA ARG A 127 18.38 1.95 1.66
C ARG A 127 18.60 3.27 2.37
N SER A 128 18.05 4.35 1.84
CA SER A 128 18.24 5.70 2.35
C SER A 128 16.90 6.40 2.61
N LYS A 129 16.92 7.45 3.45
CA LYS A 129 15.75 8.30 3.70
C LYS A 129 15.30 9.05 2.44
N THR A 130 16.24 9.38 1.54
CA THR A 130 15.93 10.07 0.28
C THR A 130 15.15 9.17 -0.68
N ASP A 131 15.53 7.91 -0.80
CA ASP A 131 14.80 6.92 -1.63
C ASP A 131 13.40 6.68 -1.06
N LEU A 132 13.26 6.66 0.27
CA LEU A 132 11.96 6.53 0.91
C LEU A 132 11.05 7.72 0.58
N SER A 133 11.58 8.94 0.64
CA SER A 133 10.85 10.16 0.33
C SER A 133 10.46 10.22 -1.16
N SER A 134 11.35 9.81 -2.08
CA SER A 134 11.05 9.78 -3.52
C SER A 134 9.99 8.72 -3.84
N TYR A 135 10.05 7.57 -3.17
CA TYR A 135 9.03 6.54 -3.27
C TYR A 135 7.66 7.04 -2.79
N CYS A 136 7.61 7.67 -1.61
CA CYS A 136 6.39 8.26 -1.09
C CYS A 136 5.82 9.34 -2.02
N ALA A 137 6.68 10.19 -2.58
CA ALA A 137 6.25 11.20 -3.55
C ALA A 137 5.61 10.56 -4.80
N GLN A 138 6.17 9.47 -5.33
CA GLN A 138 5.57 8.75 -6.45
C GLN A 138 4.24 8.11 -6.06
N LEU A 139 4.16 7.43 -4.92
CA LEU A 139 2.91 6.86 -4.42
C LEU A 139 1.81 7.93 -4.34
N LEU A 140 2.14 9.10 -3.78
CA LEU A 140 1.21 10.22 -3.66
C LEU A 140 0.83 10.83 -5.02
N ARG A 141 1.75 10.91 -5.98
CA ARG A 141 1.44 11.34 -7.37
C ARG A 141 0.42 10.41 -8.03
N ASN A 142 0.55 9.10 -7.82
CA ASN A 142 -0.40 8.11 -8.36
C ASN A 142 -1.81 8.26 -7.74
N LEU A 143 -1.92 8.80 -6.53
CA LEU A 143 -3.21 9.13 -5.89
C LEU A 143 -3.84 10.41 -6.45
N ASP A 144 -3.04 11.27 -7.08
CA ASP A 144 -3.49 12.58 -7.55
C ASP A 144 -3.98 12.58 -9.01
N THR A 145 -3.50 11.64 -9.82
CA THR A 145 -3.99 11.45 -11.19
C THR A 145 -5.49 11.10 -11.16
N ARG A 146 -6.35 12.02 -11.63
CA ARG A 146 -7.79 11.81 -11.82
C ARG A 146 -7.99 10.59 -12.71
N GLN A 147 -8.48 9.49 -12.13
CA GLN A 147 -8.65 8.24 -12.87
C GLN A 147 -9.86 8.32 -13.81
N SER A 148 -9.62 7.95 -15.07
CA SER A 148 -10.65 7.62 -16.05
C SER A 148 -11.24 6.23 -15.72
N GLU A 149 -12.54 6.18 -15.46
CA GLU A 149 -13.54 5.08 -15.55
C GLU A 149 -13.20 3.60 -15.24
N SER A 150 -11.96 3.20 -14.99
CA SER A 150 -11.57 1.83 -14.66
C SER A 150 -11.14 1.72 -13.20
N PRO A 151 -11.60 0.69 -12.46
CA PRO A 151 -11.11 0.40 -11.11
C PRO A 151 -9.60 0.22 -11.17
N CYS A 152 -8.87 0.91 -10.32
CA CYS A 152 -7.42 0.87 -10.31
C CYS A 152 -6.96 0.06 -9.08
N PRO A 153 -6.48 -1.19 -9.25
CA PRO A 153 -6.01 -2.02 -8.12
C PRO A 153 -4.87 -1.37 -7.31
N LEU A 154 -4.23 -0.35 -7.91
CA LEU A 154 -3.16 0.46 -7.35
C LEU A 154 -3.59 1.24 -6.09
N LEU A 155 -4.82 1.76 -6.08
CA LEU A 155 -5.27 2.70 -5.06
C LEU A 155 -5.47 2.01 -3.71
N THR A 156 -6.10 0.84 -3.75
CA THR A 156 -6.39 -0.04 -2.60
C THR A 156 -5.13 -0.40 -1.80
N HIS A 157 -3.99 -0.59 -2.47
CA HIS A 157 -2.75 -0.97 -1.78
C HIS A 157 -1.95 0.23 -1.29
N THR A 158 -2.11 1.41 -1.90
CA THR A 158 -1.26 2.58 -1.62
C THR A 158 -1.41 3.11 -0.20
N LEU A 159 -2.64 3.22 0.33
CA LEU A 159 -2.85 3.70 1.70
C LEU A 159 -2.26 2.77 2.78
N PRO A 160 -2.49 1.43 2.73
CA PRO A 160 -1.83 0.51 3.66
C PRO A 160 -0.30 0.60 3.64
N ILE A 161 0.30 0.73 2.45
CA ILE A 161 1.76 0.88 2.27
C ILE A 161 2.21 2.18 2.94
N LEU A 162 1.55 3.29 2.63
CA LEU A 162 1.88 4.59 3.21
C LEU A 162 1.74 4.57 4.73
N ASN A 163 0.68 3.96 5.26
CA ASN A 163 0.46 3.81 6.70
C ASN A 163 1.60 3.03 7.38
N SER A 164 2.08 1.96 6.73
CA SER A 164 3.25 1.22 7.22
C SER A 164 4.52 2.09 7.22
N VAL A 165 4.74 2.87 6.17
CA VAL A 165 5.90 3.76 6.08
C VAL A 165 5.88 4.82 7.19
N ILE A 166 4.77 5.54 7.37
CA ILE A 166 4.66 6.59 8.39
C ILE A 166 4.75 6.04 9.83
N THR A 167 4.35 4.78 10.04
CA THR A 167 4.52 4.12 11.35
C THR A 167 6.00 3.98 11.73
N HIS A 168 6.87 3.75 10.74
CA HIS A 168 8.30 3.53 10.97
C HIS A 168 9.16 4.78 10.72
N SER A 169 8.70 5.71 9.89
CA SER A 169 9.48 6.88 9.45
C SER A 169 8.55 8.06 9.12
N PRO A 170 7.95 8.71 10.12
CA PRO A 170 6.98 9.79 9.90
C PRO A 170 7.59 11.03 9.21
N ASP A 171 8.90 11.24 9.38
CA ASP A 171 9.65 12.37 8.80
C ASP A 171 9.93 12.24 7.30
N CYS A 172 9.53 11.13 6.66
CA CYS A 172 9.78 10.92 5.23
C CYS A 172 8.84 11.73 4.33
N LEU A 173 7.76 12.31 4.88
CA LEU A 173 6.80 13.12 4.14
C LEU A 173 7.07 14.61 4.35
N THR A 174 7.08 15.37 3.24
CA THR A 174 7.14 16.83 3.28
C THR A 174 5.79 17.40 3.75
N GLN A 175 5.78 18.66 4.17
CA GLN A 175 4.54 19.34 4.57
C GLN A 175 3.51 19.38 3.43
N ASP A 176 3.96 19.49 2.17
CA ASP A 176 3.09 19.45 0.99
C ASP A 176 2.43 18.08 0.82
N HIS A 177 3.20 17.00 1.00
CA HIS A 177 2.69 15.63 0.98
C HIS A 177 1.64 15.40 2.07
N VAL A 178 1.90 15.86 3.30
CA VAL A 178 0.95 15.76 4.42
C VAL A 178 -0.32 16.57 4.13
N THR A 179 -0.17 17.74 3.52
CA THR A 179 -1.29 18.61 3.15
C THR A 179 -2.16 17.98 2.07
N LEU A 180 -1.55 17.43 1.02
CA LEU A 180 -2.24 16.71 -0.07
C LEU A 180 -3.02 15.51 0.49
N MET A 181 -2.35 14.67 1.27
CA MET A 181 -3.00 13.49 1.85
C MET A 181 -4.14 13.87 2.81
N SER A 182 -3.96 14.92 3.62
CA SER A 182 -5.03 15.39 4.51
C SER A 182 -6.27 15.85 3.74
N LYS A 183 -6.11 16.48 2.55
CA LYS A 183 -7.23 16.80 1.66
C LYS A 183 -7.90 15.53 1.12
N LYS A 184 -7.13 14.55 0.64
CA LYS A 184 -7.67 13.29 0.11
C LYS A 184 -8.43 12.50 1.17
N LEU A 185 -7.89 12.40 2.39
CA LEU A 185 -8.57 11.75 3.52
C LEU A 185 -9.92 12.42 3.82
N VAL A 186 -9.99 13.76 3.81
CA VAL A 186 -11.25 14.49 3.94
C VAL A 186 -12.23 14.12 2.82
N ASP A 187 -11.74 14.09 1.59
CA ASP A 187 -12.58 13.82 0.44
C ASP A 187 -13.15 12.40 0.47
N TRP A 188 -12.32 11.40 0.81
CA TRP A 188 -12.78 10.01 0.94
C TRP A 188 -13.72 9.83 2.14
N LEU A 189 -13.46 10.46 3.28
CA LEU A 189 -14.33 10.37 4.46
C LEU A 189 -15.71 11.01 4.21
N ARG A 190 -15.78 12.08 3.41
CA ARG A 190 -17.03 12.85 3.24
C ARG A 190 -17.80 12.56 1.95
N TYR A 191 -17.11 12.24 0.86
CA TYR A 191 -17.69 12.17 -0.48
C TYR A 191 -17.60 10.79 -1.11
N ALA A 192 -17.27 9.76 -0.33
CA ALA A 192 -17.45 8.38 -0.78
C ALA A 192 -18.93 8.12 -1.11
N SER A 193 -19.14 7.41 -2.20
CA SER A 193 -20.44 7.09 -2.76
C SER A 193 -21.29 6.28 -1.79
N ILE A 194 -22.59 6.55 -1.82
CA ILE A 194 -23.61 5.88 -1.01
C ILE A 194 -24.38 4.82 -1.81
N THR A 195 -23.88 4.48 -3.00
CA THR A 195 -24.46 3.48 -3.90
C THR A 195 -23.54 2.28 -3.97
N GLN A 196 -24.10 1.07 -3.93
CA GLN A 196 -23.34 -0.17 -4.01
C GLN A 196 -22.53 -0.23 -5.31
N GLY A 197 -21.30 -0.72 -5.20
CA GLY A 197 -20.45 -0.98 -6.35
C GLY A 197 -21.06 -2.07 -7.23
N GLY A 198 -20.93 -1.92 -8.55
CA GLY A 198 -21.43 -2.88 -9.52
C GLY A 198 -20.74 -4.24 -9.38
N GLY A 199 -21.29 -5.11 -8.55
CA GLY A 199 -20.83 -6.48 -8.34
C GLY A 199 -21.95 -7.46 -8.59
N ALA A 200 -21.80 -8.26 -9.66
CA ALA A 200 -22.60 -9.41 -10.09
C ALA A 200 -24.07 -9.41 -9.67
N SER A 201 -24.96 -9.06 -10.59
CA SER A 201 -26.34 -9.58 -10.57
C SER A 201 -26.29 -11.06 -10.24
N ALA A 202 -26.77 -11.44 -9.05
CA ALA A 202 -27.25 -12.79 -8.83
C ALA A 202 -28.33 -13.02 -9.91
N GLY A 203 -27.95 -13.75 -10.97
CA GLY A 203 -28.74 -13.94 -12.17
C GLY A 203 -30.05 -14.62 -11.84
N GLY A 204 -31.10 -13.82 -11.62
CA GLY A 204 -32.47 -14.30 -11.66
C GLY A 204 -32.85 -14.54 -13.12
N PHE A 205 -33.21 -15.78 -13.43
CA PHE A 205 -33.57 -16.30 -14.77
C PHE A 205 -34.70 -15.52 -15.50
N PHE A 206 -35.31 -14.50 -14.87
CA PHE A 206 -36.44 -13.72 -15.39
C PHE A 206 -36.23 -12.19 -15.43
N THR A 207 -35.03 -11.65 -15.18
CA THR A 207 -34.82 -10.19 -15.20
C THR A 207 -34.26 -9.72 -16.55
N GLY A 208 -35.12 -9.09 -17.37
CA GLY A 208 -34.76 -8.49 -18.65
C GLY A 208 -33.75 -7.33 -18.55
N PRO A 209 -33.27 -6.81 -19.70
CA PRO A 209 -32.13 -5.90 -19.81
C PRO A 209 -32.54 -4.44 -19.52
N ARG A 210 -33.09 -4.19 -18.33
CA ARG A 210 -33.14 -2.83 -17.77
C ARG A 210 -32.00 -2.75 -16.78
N SER A 211 -31.05 -1.86 -17.06
CA SER A 211 -30.01 -1.41 -16.13
C SER A 211 -30.67 -1.01 -14.82
N ARG A 212 -30.70 -1.92 -13.84
CA ARG A 212 -31.15 -1.59 -12.49
C ARG A 212 -30.18 -0.53 -11.98
N GLN A 213 -30.71 0.61 -11.55
CA GLN A 213 -29.91 1.65 -10.91
C GLN A 213 -29.12 1.02 -9.74
N PRO A 214 -27.87 1.45 -9.50
CA PRO A 214 -27.08 0.98 -8.36
C PRO A 214 -27.90 1.10 -7.08
N LEU A 215 -28.03 -0.02 -6.35
CA LEU A 215 -28.78 -0.04 -5.11
C LEU A 215 -28.09 0.86 -4.08
N PRO A 216 -28.84 1.57 -3.22
CA PRO A 216 -28.23 2.31 -2.13
C PRO A 216 -27.57 1.35 -1.14
N ILE A 217 -26.53 1.84 -0.45
CA ILE A 217 -25.91 1.10 0.65
C ILE A 217 -26.81 1.18 1.88
N THR A 218 -26.85 0.09 2.63
CA THR A 218 -27.58 0.03 3.91
C THR A 218 -26.61 0.11 5.07
N GLU A 219 -27.03 0.68 6.17
CA GLU A 219 -26.31 0.70 7.45
C GLU A 219 -26.50 -0.65 8.17
N LEU A 220 -25.78 -0.87 9.28
CA LEU A 220 -25.88 -2.13 10.05
C LEU A 220 -27.29 -2.43 10.58
N ASP A 221 -28.08 -1.38 10.86
CA ASP A 221 -29.48 -1.47 11.30
C ASP A 221 -30.47 -1.73 10.16
N GLY A 222 -29.97 -1.86 8.92
CA GLY A 222 -30.79 -2.07 7.73
C GLY A 222 -31.41 -0.79 7.15
N THR A 223 -31.17 0.37 7.75
CA THR A 223 -31.59 1.66 7.19
C THR A 223 -30.74 2.03 5.97
N VAL A 224 -31.25 2.86 5.07
CA VAL A 224 -30.48 3.34 3.92
C VAL A 224 -29.44 4.36 4.39
N SER A 225 -28.19 4.23 3.93
CA SER A 225 -27.13 5.18 4.20
C SER A 225 -27.54 6.61 3.83
N GLY A 226 -27.53 7.49 4.82
CA GLY A 226 -27.98 8.88 4.69
C GLY A 226 -26.93 9.82 4.10
N ASP A 227 -26.45 10.77 4.92
CA ASP A 227 -25.68 11.94 4.48
C ASP A 227 -24.33 11.64 3.79
N PHE A 228 -23.64 10.59 4.23
CA PHE A 228 -22.37 10.14 3.66
C PHE A 228 -22.07 8.69 4.06
N PHE A 229 -21.23 8.02 3.28
CA PHE A 229 -20.81 6.65 3.52
C PHE A 229 -19.96 6.52 4.80
N THR A 230 -20.17 5.44 5.55
CA THR A 230 -19.47 5.13 6.81
C THR A 230 -19.00 3.67 6.82
N VAL A 231 -18.03 3.33 7.68
CA VAL A 231 -17.51 1.95 7.80
C VAL A 231 -18.53 0.96 8.37
N LEU A 232 -19.59 1.42 9.03
CA LEU A 232 -20.66 0.58 9.59
C LEU A 232 -21.80 0.42 8.59
N CYS A 233 -21.46 -0.11 7.42
CA CYS A 233 -22.40 -0.34 6.34
C CYS A 233 -22.35 -1.78 5.83
N VAL A 234 -23.44 -2.18 5.19
CA VAL A 234 -23.64 -3.49 4.57
C VAL A 234 -23.94 -3.27 3.09
N GLY A 235 -23.14 -3.90 2.23
CA GLY A 235 -23.29 -3.85 0.79
C GLY A 235 -22.78 -5.14 0.14
N GLN A 236 -23.34 -5.49 -1.02
CA GLN A 236 -22.92 -6.68 -1.79
C GLN A 236 -21.57 -6.47 -2.49
N GLY A 237 -21.19 -5.22 -2.73
CA GLY A 237 -19.91 -4.84 -3.31
C GLY A 237 -19.61 -3.37 -3.00
N PHE A 238 -18.35 -3.08 -2.73
CA PHE A 238 -17.87 -1.73 -2.48
C PHE A 238 -17.15 -1.17 -3.71
N THR A 239 -17.43 0.08 -4.03
CA THR A 239 -16.68 0.85 -5.02
C THR A 239 -15.28 1.20 -4.49
N GLU A 240 -14.40 1.66 -5.36
CA GLU A 240 -13.03 2.03 -5.00
C GLU A 240 -12.99 3.16 -3.97
N ASP A 241 -13.80 4.19 -4.11
CA ASP A 241 -13.91 5.30 -3.16
C ASP A 241 -14.47 4.87 -1.79
N GLN A 242 -15.33 3.86 -1.74
CA GLN A 242 -15.80 3.26 -0.48
C GLN A 242 -14.67 2.50 0.23
N TRP A 243 -13.88 1.72 -0.51
CA TRP A 243 -12.66 1.11 0.04
C TRP A 243 -11.70 2.17 0.57
N MET A 244 -11.53 3.27 -0.16
CA MET A 244 -10.67 4.38 0.29
C MET A 244 -11.20 5.08 1.53
N ASN A 245 -12.52 5.18 1.70
CA ASN A 245 -13.12 5.65 2.96
C ASN A 245 -12.77 4.72 4.13
N VAL A 246 -12.93 3.40 3.95
CA VAL A 246 -12.59 2.39 4.98
C VAL A 246 -11.12 2.47 5.35
N TYR A 247 -10.22 2.53 4.37
CA TYR A 247 -8.78 2.67 4.63
C TYR A 247 -8.46 4.00 5.31
N SER A 248 -9.05 5.10 4.86
CA SER A 248 -8.89 6.43 5.46
C SER A 248 -9.25 6.39 6.93
N PHE A 249 -10.41 5.81 7.28
CA PHE A 249 -10.84 5.65 8.66
C PHE A 249 -9.87 4.79 9.48
N SER A 250 -9.41 3.66 8.92
CA SER A 250 -8.48 2.75 9.62
C SER A 250 -7.15 3.40 10.01
N MET A 251 -6.63 4.31 9.17
CA MET A 251 -5.37 5.01 9.44
C MET A 251 -5.57 6.39 10.09
N LEU A 252 -6.81 6.86 10.22
CA LEU A 252 -7.16 8.22 10.64
C LEU A 252 -6.54 8.58 11.98
N ARG A 253 -6.68 7.70 12.98
CA ARG A 253 -6.13 7.91 14.31
C ARG A 253 -4.61 8.08 14.26
N HIS A 254 -3.92 7.18 13.55
CA HIS A 254 -2.47 7.22 13.44
C HIS A 254 -2.02 8.49 12.70
N TRP A 255 -2.64 8.83 11.58
CA TRP A 255 -2.36 10.03 10.81
C TRP A 255 -2.51 11.31 11.65
N LEU A 256 -3.63 11.42 12.38
CA LEU A 256 -3.88 12.56 13.25
C LEU A 256 -2.80 12.65 14.32
N LEU A 257 -2.51 11.58 15.07
CA LEU A 257 -1.49 11.63 16.13
C LEU A 257 -0.09 12.00 15.59
N THR A 258 0.30 11.46 14.45
CA THR A 258 1.63 11.68 13.86
C THR A 258 1.82 13.14 13.41
N TYR A 259 0.80 13.76 12.81
CA TYR A 259 0.94 15.08 12.18
C TYR A 259 0.23 16.21 12.94
N HIS A 260 -0.33 15.94 14.13
CA HIS A 260 -1.00 16.91 15.00
C HIS A 260 -0.02 17.83 15.75
N SER A 261 1.26 17.48 15.84
CA SER A 261 2.23 18.19 16.70
C SER A 261 3.27 19.08 16.01
N VAL A 262 3.20 19.34 14.70
CA VAL A 262 4.20 20.18 14.00
C VAL A 262 3.59 21.47 13.46
N SER A 263 3.07 22.29 14.37
CA SER A 263 2.73 23.69 14.09
C SER A 263 3.05 24.64 15.25
N ASN A 264 3.93 24.25 16.18
CA ASN A 264 4.49 25.17 17.18
C ASN A 264 6.00 25.14 17.07
N GLY A 265 6.54 25.90 16.11
CA GLY A 265 7.96 26.00 15.87
C GLY A 265 8.34 27.36 15.28
N ASN A 266 8.20 28.41 16.10
CA ASN A 266 9.11 29.57 16.08
C ASN A 266 8.96 30.40 17.37
N SER A 267 9.66 29.99 18.43
CA SER A 267 10.53 30.87 19.24
C SER A 267 11.24 30.04 20.32
N THR A 268 12.54 29.83 20.07
CA THR A 268 13.64 29.87 21.03
C THR A 268 13.45 29.23 22.41
N VAL A 269 14.21 28.15 22.61
CA VAL A 269 14.76 27.74 23.91
C VAL A 269 15.48 28.93 24.54
N ASP A 270 14.98 29.46 25.65
CA ASP A 270 15.74 29.48 26.92
C ASP A 270 14.97 30.16 28.08
N THR A 271 15.10 29.52 29.24
CA THR A 271 15.05 30.04 30.62
C THR A 271 13.73 30.54 31.26
N ASP A 272 13.32 29.74 32.25
CA ASP A 272 12.88 30.09 33.61
C ASP A 272 11.58 30.85 33.91
N ASP A 273 10.82 30.15 34.76
CA ASP A 273 10.09 30.60 35.95
C ASP A 273 8.70 31.26 35.82
N ARG A 274 7.81 30.69 36.64
CA ARG A 274 6.54 31.18 37.22
C ARG A 274 5.18 30.97 36.54
N SER A 275 4.33 30.39 37.40
CA SER A 275 2.90 30.65 37.67
C SER A 275 1.82 30.15 36.70
N GLU A 276 1.17 29.07 37.15
CA GLU A 276 -0.27 28.96 37.47
C GLU A 276 -1.36 29.51 36.52
N VAL A 277 -2.31 28.60 36.23
CA VAL A 277 -3.75 28.80 35.98
C VAL A 277 -4.11 29.55 34.68
N ASP A 278 -4.66 28.83 33.70
CA ASP A 278 -6.11 28.94 33.45
C ASP A 278 -6.63 27.76 32.60
N GLY A 279 -7.73 27.18 33.08
CA GLY A 279 -8.47 26.13 32.38
C GLY A 279 -9.30 26.75 31.27
N SER A 280 -8.74 26.87 30.07
CA SER A 280 -9.50 27.30 28.90
C SER A 280 -10.25 26.11 28.28
N VAL A 281 -11.46 25.90 28.76
CA VAL A 281 -12.46 25.02 28.12
C VAL A 281 -12.88 25.70 26.81
N VAL A 282 -12.25 25.35 25.69
CA VAL A 282 -12.63 25.91 24.39
C VAL A 282 -13.95 25.29 23.96
N SER A 283 -15.02 26.03 24.22
CA SER A 283 -16.34 25.87 23.62
C SER A 283 -16.23 25.93 22.10
N MET A 284 -16.45 24.80 21.42
CA MET A 284 -16.70 24.75 19.98
C MET A 284 -18.09 24.20 19.75
N VAL A 285 -19.08 25.10 19.70
CA VAL A 285 -20.41 24.79 19.21
C VAL A 285 -20.79 25.81 18.14
N SER A 286 -21.08 25.28 16.95
CA SER A 286 -21.84 25.89 15.85
C SER A 286 -21.20 27.05 15.07
N ALA A 287 -20.53 26.70 13.97
CA ALA A 287 -20.58 27.49 12.73
C ALA A 287 -20.65 26.54 11.52
N THR A 288 -21.79 26.58 10.86
CA THR A 288 -22.24 25.74 9.75
C THR A 288 -21.36 25.87 8.49
N SER A 289 -20.97 24.73 7.92
CA SER A 289 -20.64 24.36 6.51
C SER A 289 -19.88 25.30 5.54
N SER A 290 -19.86 26.62 5.71
CA SER A 290 -19.14 27.57 4.84
C SER A 290 -17.75 27.95 5.38
N SER A 291 -17.51 27.83 6.69
CA SER A 291 -16.21 28.13 7.31
C SER A 291 -15.15 27.03 7.13
N SER A 292 -15.58 25.78 6.93
CA SER A 292 -14.65 24.63 6.82
C SER A 292 -13.73 24.69 5.58
N ARG A 293 -14.03 25.53 4.58
CA ARG A 293 -13.15 25.75 3.42
C ARG A 293 -11.96 26.66 3.74
N LEU A 294 -12.04 27.44 4.81
CA LEU A 294 -10.99 28.38 5.23
C LEU A 294 -9.96 27.75 6.17
N LEU A 295 -10.28 26.58 6.75
CA LEU A 295 -9.38 25.88 7.64
C LEU A 295 -8.18 25.28 6.88
N PRO A 296 -6.98 25.33 7.46
CA PRO A 296 -5.86 24.52 7.00
C PRO A 296 -6.27 23.04 6.81
N PRO A 297 -5.76 22.33 5.80
CA PRO A 297 -6.21 20.97 5.51
C PRO A 297 -6.11 19.98 6.68
N LYS A 298 -5.14 20.16 7.58
CA LYS A 298 -5.02 19.37 8.82
C LYS A 298 -6.18 19.63 9.79
N GLU A 299 -6.58 20.88 9.96
CA GLU A 299 -7.71 21.25 10.82
C GLU A 299 -9.05 20.83 10.22
N ARG A 300 -9.20 20.99 8.91
CA ARG A 300 -10.37 20.47 8.18
C ARG A 300 -10.48 18.94 8.32
N LEU A 301 -9.37 18.21 8.26
CA LEU A 301 -9.37 16.77 8.52
C LEU A 301 -9.85 16.45 9.93
N ARG A 302 -9.43 17.20 10.95
CA ARG A 302 -9.90 17.01 12.34
C ARG A 302 -11.40 17.23 12.46
N GLU A 303 -11.92 18.31 11.89
CA GLU A 303 -13.36 18.62 11.91
C GLU A 303 -14.18 17.49 11.24
N LYS A 304 -13.74 17.04 10.06
CA LYS A 304 -14.45 15.97 9.33
C LYS A 304 -14.28 14.60 9.96
N ALA A 305 -13.12 14.31 10.56
CA ALA A 305 -12.91 13.13 11.38
C ALA A 305 -13.89 13.08 12.56
N PHE A 306 -14.07 14.21 13.25
CA PHE A 306 -15.02 14.31 14.37
C PHE A 306 -16.46 14.06 13.91
N GLN A 307 -16.90 14.70 12.83
CA GLN A 307 -18.24 14.48 12.24
C GLN A 307 -18.46 13.03 11.82
N TYR A 308 -17.43 12.40 11.24
CA TYR A 308 -17.47 11.00 10.84
C TYR A 308 -17.64 10.08 12.07
N CYS A 309 -16.82 10.26 13.11
CA CYS A 309 -16.90 9.48 14.34
C CYS A 309 -18.24 9.69 15.07
N GLN A 310 -18.77 10.92 15.11
CA GLN A 310 -20.07 11.19 15.70
C GLN A 310 -21.18 10.40 14.98
N ARG A 311 -21.16 10.41 13.64
CA ARG A 311 -22.11 9.62 12.85
C ARG A 311 -22.02 8.13 13.15
N LEU A 312 -20.81 7.58 13.33
CA LEU A 312 -20.63 6.17 13.71
C LEU A 312 -21.23 5.86 15.08
N ILE A 313 -21.04 6.74 16.07
CA ILE A 313 -21.63 6.57 17.40
C ILE A 313 -23.16 6.53 17.29
N GLU A 314 -23.75 7.45 16.52
CA GLU A 314 -25.20 7.48 16.27
C GLU A 314 -25.72 6.22 15.57
N GLN A 315 -24.90 5.53 14.75
CA GLN A 315 -25.27 4.25 14.13
C GLN A 315 -25.21 3.09 15.12
N CYS A 316 -24.17 3.06 15.95
CA CYS A 316 -24.03 2.07 17.01
C CYS A 316 -25.19 2.15 18.01
N ASP A 317 -25.66 3.36 18.35
CA ASP A 317 -26.77 3.54 19.29
C ASP A 317 -28.13 3.09 18.73
N ARG A 318 -28.25 2.93 17.40
CA ARG A 318 -29.48 2.47 16.72
C ARG A 318 -29.53 0.96 16.48
N SER A 319 -28.37 0.29 16.55
CA SER A 319 -28.19 -1.14 16.23
C SER A 319 -28.35 -2.02 17.48
#